data_AF-A0A9X4RDE6-F1
#
_entry.id   AF-A0A9X4RDE6-F1
#
_cell.length_a   1.000
_cell.length_b   1.000
_cell.length_c   1.000
_cell.angle_alpha   90.00
_cell.angle_beta   90.00
_cell.angle_gamma   90.00
#
_symmetry.space_group_name_H-M   'P 1'
#
loop_
_entity.id
_entity.type
_entity.pdbx_description
1 polymer ?
#
loop_
_entity_poly.entity_id
_entity_poly.type
_entity_poly.pdbx_seq_one_letter_code
_entity_poly.pdbx_strand_id
1 'polypeptide(L)'
;MSARNRYHWKRTIDALDARTQCQEIVRILHFHEFPWDMFQSGALAQFRTFAVPTIGALLAETAEYTDHTQKRVDDTALILGTFIEHDLDSEVGRQAFRRLNHMHGAYEISNDDMLYTLATLVVGPIRWVQRYGWRRVSDHEITAMVNHMHNVGRRMGIKDVPTTYGAFERFYDDFEATHFAYSAGGAAVADATLDLMTTYPPNDRLPARLAKRLARAVMDRRLADALHYRRPTALECALVDGALWLRGRVVRFLPPRTRPLRTSELPYIRTYPDGYRVDELGTFPRSCPVRHVGDASA
;
A
#
# COMPACT_ATOMS: atom_id res chain seq x y z
N MET A 1 -17.59 -0.35 31.53
CA MET A 1 -16.63 -1.17 30.74
C MET A 1 -15.23 -0.77 31.16
N SER A 2 -14.45 -1.66 31.78
CA SER A 2 -13.05 -1.36 32.13
C SER A 2 -12.29 -0.99 30.85
N ALA A 3 -11.60 0.15 30.85
CA ALA A 3 -10.82 0.59 29.69
C ALA A 3 -9.77 -0.49 29.38
N ARG A 4 -9.86 -1.12 28.20
CA ARG A 4 -8.86 -2.11 27.77
C ARG A 4 -7.47 -1.45 27.82
N ASN A 5 -6.51 -2.10 28.46
CA ASN A 5 -5.12 -1.65 28.52
C ASN A 5 -4.56 -1.42 27.10
N ARG A 6 -3.79 -0.35 26.86
CA ARG A 6 -3.18 0.02 25.55
C ARG A 6 -2.55 -1.15 24.80
N TYR A 7 -1.95 -2.10 25.52
CA TYR A 7 -1.29 -3.30 24.98
C TYR A 7 -2.22 -4.49 24.77
N HIS A 8 -3.54 -4.29 24.77
CA HIS A 8 -4.52 -5.37 24.57
C HIS A 8 -4.26 -6.16 23.30
N TRP A 9 -4.17 -5.50 22.15
CA TRP A 9 -3.95 -6.16 20.87
C TRP A 9 -2.55 -6.74 20.73
N LYS A 10 -1.53 -6.10 21.32
CA LYS A 10 -0.19 -6.70 21.40
C LYS A 10 -0.23 -8.06 22.12
N ARG A 11 -0.93 -8.16 23.25
CA ARG A 11 -1.11 -9.46 23.94
C ARG A 11 -1.93 -10.46 23.13
N THR A 12 -2.96 -9.99 22.41
CA THR A 12 -3.72 -10.85 21.49
C THR A 12 -2.80 -11.41 20.39
N ILE A 13 -1.98 -10.55 19.78
CA ILE A 13 -1.00 -10.94 18.75
C ILE A 13 0.02 -11.94 19.30
N ASP A 14 0.53 -11.72 20.51
CA ASP A 14 1.52 -12.60 21.14
C ASP A 14 0.96 -14.02 21.44
N ALA A 15 -0.36 -14.17 21.49
CA ALA A 15 -1.03 -15.46 21.66
C ALA A 15 -1.34 -16.18 20.34
N LEU A 16 -1.13 -15.54 19.19
CA LEU A 16 -1.34 -16.11 17.86
C LEU A 16 -0.03 -16.64 17.28
N ASP A 17 -0.11 -17.66 16.43
CA ASP A 17 1.06 -18.21 15.74
C ASP A 17 1.40 -17.41 14.46
N ALA A 18 2.61 -16.87 14.36
CA ALA A 18 3.02 -16.01 13.23
C ALA A 18 3.20 -16.75 11.89
N ARG A 19 3.09 -18.08 11.85
CA ARG A 19 3.15 -18.87 10.61
C ARG A 19 1.75 -19.23 10.13
N THR A 20 0.96 -19.84 11.00
CA THR A 20 -0.36 -20.39 10.68
C THR A 20 -1.49 -19.38 10.87
N GLN A 21 -1.33 -18.40 11.75
CA GLN A 21 -2.31 -17.33 12.02
C GLN A 21 -1.76 -15.95 11.61
N CYS A 22 -0.81 -15.93 10.68
CA CYS A 22 -0.16 -14.72 10.19
C CYS A 22 -1.16 -13.66 9.69
N GLN A 23 -2.21 -14.10 8.98
CA GLN A 23 -3.24 -13.21 8.49
C GLN A 23 -3.99 -12.49 9.62
N GLU A 24 -4.30 -13.18 10.72
CA GLU A 24 -5.00 -12.55 11.85
C GLU A 24 -4.14 -11.48 12.52
N ILE A 25 -2.84 -11.77 12.68
CA ILE A 25 -1.89 -10.78 13.19
C ILE A 25 -1.83 -9.56 12.26
N VAL A 26 -1.71 -9.77 10.94
CA VAL A 26 -1.69 -8.67 9.96
C VAL A 26 -2.99 -7.87 9.99
N ARG A 27 -4.14 -8.53 10.14
CA ARG A 27 -5.46 -7.89 10.29
C ARG A 27 -5.54 -7.01 11.53
N ILE A 28 -5.05 -7.49 12.68
CA ILE A 28 -4.98 -6.70 13.91
C ILE A 28 -4.03 -5.51 13.74
N LEU A 29 -2.86 -5.71 13.12
CA LEU A 29 -1.91 -4.64 12.87
C LEU A 29 -2.53 -3.53 12.01
N HIS A 30 -3.24 -3.89 10.95
CA HIS A 30 -3.87 -2.95 10.02
C HIS A 30 -5.10 -2.26 10.60
N PHE A 31 -6.02 -2.96 11.26
CA PHE A 31 -7.31 -2.34 11.60
C PHE A 31 -7.42 -1.87 13.05
N HIS A 32 -6.52 -2.33 13.94
CA HIS A 32 -6.58 -2.01 15.35
C HIS A 32 -5.36 -1.25 15.86
N GLU A 33 -4.15 -1.76 15.59
CA GLU A 33 -2.92 -1.24 16.21
C GLU A 33 -2.36 -0.01 15.48
N PHE A 34 -2.32 -0.06 14.14
CA PHE A 34 -1.61 0.90 13.29
C PHE A 34 -2.40 1.37 12.05
N PRO A 35 -3.73 1.56 12.06
CA PRO A 35 -4.49 1.81 10.83
C PRO A 35 -4.05 3.04 10.04
N TRP A 36 -3.76 4.14 10.75
CA TRP A 36 -3.26 5.35 10.09
C TRP A 36 -1.86 5.14 9.50
N ASP A 37 -0.98 4.45 10.23
CA ASP A 37 0.40 4.20 9.82
C ASP A 37 0.47 3.24 8.61
N MET A 38 -0.34 2.18 8.63
CA MET A 38 -0.44 1.24 7.51
C MET A 38 -0.99 1.91 6.26
N PHE A 39 -2.01 2.78 6.38
CA PHE A 39 -2.49 3.55 5.25
C PHE A 39 -1.41 4.49 4.68
N GLN A 40 -0.73 5.26 5.54
CA GLN A 40 0.28 6.23 5.06
C GLN A 40 1.48 5.55 4.43
N SER A 41 1.94 4.44 4.98
CA SER A 41 3.01 3.64 4.38
C SER A 41 2.58 3.01 3.05
N GLY A 42 1.33 2.55 2.92
CA GLY A 42 0.77 2.09 1.65
C GLY A 42 0.64 3.20 0.60
N ALA A 43 0.27 4.42 1.01
CA ALA A 43 0.28 5.58 0.13
C ALA A 43 1.70 5.91 -0.34
N LEU A 44 2.70 5.87 0.55
CA LEU A 44 4.10 6.07 0.18
C LEU A 44 4.61 4.97 -0.75
N ALA A 45 4.21 3.71 -0.54
CA ALA A 45 4.54 2.59 -1.42
C ALA A 45 4.09 2.84 -2.87
N GLN A 46 2.93 3.45 -3.10
CA GLN A 46 2.49 3.84 -4.45
C GLN A 46 3.46 4.84 -5.10
N PHE A 47 3.90 5.89 -4.39
CA PHE A 47 4.90 6.81 -4.96
C PHE A 47 6.19 6.11 -5.34
N ARG A 48 6.59 5.08 -4.59
CA ARG A 48 7.80 4.30 -4.86
C ARG A 48 7.67 3.43 -6.10
N THR A 49 6.47 2.98 -6.46
CA THR A 49 6.26 2.29 -7.74
C THR A 49 6.22 3.28 -8.90
N PHE A 50 5.75 4.51 -8.70
CA PHE A 50 5.79 5.57 -9.73
C PHE A 50 7.22 5.97 -10.12
N ALA A 51 8.18 5.82 -9.19
CA ALA A 51 9.60 6.10 -9.40
C ALA A 51 10.35 5.01 -10.20
N VAL A 52 9.68 3.90 -10.54
CA VAL A 52 10.23 2.85 -11.40
C VAL A 52 9.70 3.10 -12.82
N PRO A 53 10.55 3.38 -13.82
CA PRO A 53 10.09 3.76 -15.16
C PRO A 53 9.12 2.79 -15.83
N THR A 54 9.35 1.47 -15.72
CA THR A 54 8.47 0.43 -16.29
C THR A 54 7.07 0.48 -15.68
N ILE A 55 6.98 0.63 -14.36
CA ILE A 55 5.70 0.70 -13.64
C ILE A 55 5.03 2.07 -13.87
N GLY A 56 5.76 3.17 -13.66
CA GLY A 56 5.23 4.53 -13.78
C GLY A 56 4.73 4.86 -15.19
N ALA A 57 5.44 4.42 -16.24
CA ALA A 57 5.01 4.59 -17.63
C ALA A 57 3.72 3.82 -17.92
N LEU A 58 3.65 2.55 -17.50
CA LEU A 58 2.44 1.73 -17.69
C LEU A 58 1.24 2.34 -16.95
N LEU A 59 1.42 2.79 -15.71
CA LEU A 59 0.33 3.43 -14.95
C LEU A 59 -0.17 4.71 -15.64
N ALA A 60 0.73 5.48 -16.25
CA ALA A 60 0.35 6.66 -17.02
C ALA A 60 -0.38 6.29 -18.32
N GLU A 61 0.04 5.23 -19.02
CA GLU A 61 -0.61 4.74 -20.23
C GLU A 61 -2.07 4.33 -19.97
N THR A 62 -2.36 3.76 -18.79
CA THR A 62 -3.75 3.45 -18.42
C THR A 62 -4.63 4.68 -18.25
N ALA A 63 -4.06 5.88 -18.04
CA ALA A 63 -4.72 7.14 -17.69
C ALA A 63 -5.58 7.12 -16.39
N GLU A 64 -5.78 5.97 -15.75
CA GLU A 64 -6.63 5.84 -14.56
C GLU A 64 -6.11 6.65 -13.36
N TYR A 65 -4.78 6.78 -13.23
CA TYR A 65 -4.19 7.60 -12.18
C TYR A 65 -4.21 9.11 -12.50
N THR A 66 -4.41 9.52 -13.76
CA THR A 66 -4.46 10.95 -14.14
C THR A 66 -5.89 11.44 -14.28
N ASP A 67 -6.78 10.64 -14.85
CA ASP A 67 -8.13 11.04 -15.26
C ASP A 67 -9.17 10.60 -14.20
N HIS A 68 -8.87 9.53 -13.47
CA HIS A 68 -9.74 8.92 -12.46
C HIS A 68 -9.03 8.69 -11.11
N THR A 69 -8.09 9.58 -10.75
CA THR A 69 -7.15 9.41 -9.63
C THR A 69 -7.81 8.96 -8.32
N GLN A 70 -8.92 9.59 -7.90
CA GLN A 70 -9.63 9.22 -6.66
C GLN A 70 -10.14 7.79 -6.71
N LYS A 71 -10.80 7.41 -7.81
CA LYS A 71 -11.30 6.04 -7.98
C LYS A 71 -10.14 5.05 -8.03
N ARG A 72 -9.05 5.36 -8.73
CA ARG A 72 -7.90 4.46 -8.85
C ARG A 72 -7.19 4.23 -7.51
N VAL A 73 -7.04 5.27 -6.70
CA VAL A 73 -6.49 5.16 -5.33
C VAL A 73 -7.43 4.35 -4.44
N ASP A 74 -8.73 4.60 -4.49
CA ASP A 74 -9.73 3.87 -3.70
C ASP A 74 -9.75 2.38 -4.08
N ASP A 75 -9.80 2.06 -5.36
CA ASP A 75 -9.82 0.69 -5.87
C ASP A 75 -8.59 -0.10 -5.41
N THR A 76 -7.42 0.53 -5.48
CA THR A 76 -6.17 -0.08 -5.03
C THR A 76 -6.21 -0.35 -3.52
N ALA A 77 -6.62 0.64 -2.73
CA ALA A 77 -6.72 0.49 -1.29
C ALA A 77 -7.74 -0.58 -0.88
N LEU A 78 -8.91 -0.63 -1.53
CA LEU A 78 -9.98 -1.57 -1.23
C LEU A 78 -9.63 -3.01 -1.63
N ILE A 79 -8.97 -3.22 -2.78
CA ILE A 79 -8.46 -4.55 -3.17
C ILE A 79 -7.42 -5.03 -2.15
N LEU A 80 -6.45 -4.20 -1.79
CA LEU A 80 -5.44 -4.56 -0.77
C LEU A 80 -6.07 -4.79 0.61
N GLY A 81 -7.04 -3.96 0.99
CA GLY A 81 -7.83 -4.11 2.21
C GLY A 81 -8.58 -5.45 2.26
N THR A 82 -9.06 -5.94 1.12
CA THR A 82 -9.76 -7.23 1.03
C THR A 82 -8.85 -8.40 1.40
N PHE A 83 -7.57 -8.37 1.00
CA PHE A 83 -6.59 -9.41 1.35
C PHE A 83 -6.27 -9.45 2.86
N ILE A 84 -6.48 -8.33 3.55
CA ILE A 84 -6.25 -8.22 4.99
C ILE A 84 -7.53 -8.57 5.76
N GLU A 85 -8.69 -8.11 5.30
CA GLU A 85 -9.98 -8.26 5.99
C GLU A 85 -10.55 -9.67 5.90
N HIS A 86 -10.44 -10.30 4.73
CA HIS A 86 -11.04 -11.59 4.43
C HIS A 86 -9.99 -12.67 4.26
N ASP A 87 -10.27 -13.88 4.76
CA ASP A 87 -9.41 -15.05 4.55
C ASP A 87 -9.06 -15.20 3.06
N LEU A 88 -7.78 -15.39 2.75
CA LEU A 88 -7.28 -15.43 1.37
C LEU A 88 -7.95 -16.53 0.52
N ASP A 89 -8.44 -17.59 1.15
CA ASP A 89 -9.11 -18.71 0.50
C ASP A 89 -10.65 -18.65 0.63
N SER A 90 -11.20 -17.62 1.28
CA SER A 90 -12.64 -17.35 1.26
C SER A 90 -13.13 -16.99 -0.15
N GLU A 91 -14.45 -17.02 -0.37
CA GLU A 91 -15.00 -16.66 -1.68
C GLU A 91 -14.64 -15.22 -2.09
N VAL A 92 -14.71 -14.28 -1.13
CA VAL A 92 -14.33 -12.87 -1.35
C VAL A 92 -12.82 -12.75 -1.62
N GLY A 93 -11.98 -13.47 -0.87
CA GLY A 93 -10.53 -13.49 -1.09
C GLY A 93 -10.16 -14.01 -2.49
N ARG A 94 -10.76 -15.13 -2.90
CA ARG A 94 -10.55 -15.68 -4.26
C ARG A 94 -11.07 -14.75 -5.35
N GLN A 95 -12.20 -14.07 -5.14
CA GLN A 95 -12.72 -13.07 -6.07
C GLN A 95 -11.75 -11.90 -6.24
N ALA A 96 -11.16 -11.40 -5.14
CA ALA A 96 -10.15 -10.35 -5.17
C ALA A 96 -8.90 -10.78 -5.96
N PHE A 97 -8.39 -12.00 -5.74
CA PHE A 97 -7.25 -12.52 -6.52
C PHE A 97 -7.57 -12.68 -7.99
N ARG A 98 -8.74 -13.24 -8.35
CA ARG A 98 -9.17 -13.34 -9.75
C ARG A 98 -9.20 -11.96 -10.40
N ARG A 99 -9.72 -10.97 -9.69
CA ARG A 99 -9.81 -9.60 -10.20
C ARG A 99 -8.43 -8.96 -10.39
N LEU A 100 -7.57 -9.04 -9.39
CA LEU A 100 -6.21 -8.50 -9.44
C LEU A 100 -5.38 -9.16 -10.55
N ASN A 101 -5.41 -10.49 -10.63
CA ASN A 101 -4.67 -11.25 -11.64
C ASN A 101 -5.20 -10.98 -13.05
N HIS A 102 -6.51 -10.75 -13.23
CA HIS A 102 -7.06 -10.36 -14.52
C HIS A 102 -6.55 -8.99 -14.97
N MET A 103 -6.50 -8.00 -14.07
CA MET A 103 -5.98 -6.66 -14.39
C MET A 103 -4.49 -6.70 -14.73
N HIS A 104 -3.68 -7.36 -13.91
CA HIS A 104 -2.24 -7.46 -14.15
C HIS A 104 -1.93 -8.31 -15.38
N GLY A 105 -2.68 -9.38 -15.64
CA GLY A 105 -2.49 -10.25 -16.81
C GLY A 105 -2.90 -9.61 -18.15
N ALA A 106 -3.52 -8.43 -18.13
CA ALA A 106 -3.81 -7.67 -19.35
C ALA A 106 -2.59 -6.90 -19.90
N TYR A 107 -1.47 -6.88 -19.15
CA TYR A 107 -0.25 -6.16 -19.50
C TYR A 107 0.98 -7.06 -19.32
N GLU A 108 2.04 -6.77 -20.04
CA GLU A 108 3.34 -7.44 -19.86
C GLU A 108 4.10 -6.84 -18.68
N ILE A 109 3.74 -7.25 -17.46
CA ILE A 109 4.43 -6.83 -16.23
C ILE A 109 5.50 -7.86 -15.87
N SER A 110 6.73 -7.40 -15.66
CA SER A 110 7.84 -8.29 -15.30
C SER A 110 7.63 -8.91 -13.91
N ASN A 111 8.23 -10.08 -13.67
CA ASN A 111 8.22 -10.69 -12.33
C ASN A 111 8.86 -9.76 -11.29
N ASP A 112 9.93 -9.06 -11.67
CA ASP A 112 10.68 -8.22 -10.75
C ASP A 112 9.87 -6.97 -10.36
N ASP A 113 9.11 -6.37 -11.29
CA ASP A 113 8.19 -5.26 -10.98
C ASP A 113 7.06 -5.70 -10.05
N MET A 114 6.52 -6.91 -10.27
CA MET A 114 5.50 -7.51 -9.39
C MET A 114 6.06 -7.81 -8.00
N LEU A 115 7.26 -8.39 -7.93
CA LEU A 115 7.94 -8.71 -6.68
C LEU A 115 8.34 -7.44 -5.91
N TYR A 116 8.80 -6.40 -6.61
CA TYR A 116 9.09 -5.10 -6.03
C TYR A 116 7.83 -4.45 -5.46
N THR A 117 6.73 -4.45 -6.21
CA THR A 117 5.44 -3.96 -5.72
C THR A 117 5.02 -4.71 -4.44
N LEU A 118 5.14 -6.04 -4.41
CA LEU A 118 4.87 -6.84 -3.20
C LEU A 118 5.82 -6.48 -2.04
N ALA A 119 7.11 -6.32 -2.31
CA ALA A 119 8.12 -5.97 -1.31
C ALA A 119 7.85 -4.61 -0.66
N THR A 120 7.31 -3.64 -1.41
CA THR A 120 6.91 -2.34 -0.87
C THR A 120 5.82 -2.45 0.20
N LEU A 121 4.94 -3.47 0.11
CA LEU A 121 3.89 -3.75 1.09
C LEU A 121 4.38 -4.54 2.32
N VAL A 122 5.64 -4.99 2.33
CA VAL A 122 6.30 -5.61 3.50
C VAL A 122 7.23 -4.59 4.16
N VAL A 123 8.23 -4.12 3.39
CA VAL A 123 9.34 -3.30 3.89
C VAL A 123 8.87 -1.90 4.26
N GLY A 124 8.05 -1.27 3.42
CA GLY A 124 7.53 0.08 3.64
C GLY A 124 6.78 0.22 4.97
N PRO A 125 5.73 -0.58 5.22
CA PRO A 125 4.98 -0.54 6.47
C PRO A 125 5.82 -0.86 7.70
N ILE A 126 6.72 -1.85 7.64
CA ILE A 126 7.60 -2.18 8.78
C ILE A 126 8.52 -1.01 9.10
N ARG A 127 9.23 -0.45 8.11
CA ARG A 127 10.12 0.71 8.30
C ARG A 127 9.36 1.94 8.81
N TRP A 128 8.16 2.18 8.29
CA TRP A 128 7.29 3.26 8.75
C TRP A 128 6.94 3.12 10.22
N VAL A 129 6.39 1.96 10.62
CA VAL A 129 5.95 1.75 12.01
C VAL A 129 7.13 1.74 12.97
N GLN A 130 8.29 1.21 12.57
CA GLN A 130 9.49 1.29 13.40
C GLN A 130 9.94 2.73 13.69
N ARG A 131 9.73 3.66 12.74
CA ARG A 131 10.13 5.07 12.86
C ARG A 131 9.07 5.95 13.53
N TYR A 132 7.80 5.78 13.16
CA TYR A 132 6.70 6.70 13.50
C TYR A 132 5.59 6.06 14.33
N GLY A 133 5.57 4.73 14.45
CA GLY A 133 4.57 4.02 15.23
C GLY A 133 4.63 4.37 16.71
N TRP A 134 3.49 4.24 17.40
CA TRP A 134 3.43 4.47 18.85
C TRP A 134 4.20 3.43 19.68
N ARG A 135 4.50 2.29 19.06
CA ARG A 135 5.45 1.26 19.49
C ARG A 135 6.12 0.66 18.26
N ARG A 136 7.26 0.01 18.45
CA ARG A 136 7.90 -0.79 17.41
C ARG A 136 7.12 -2.09 17.17
N VAL A 137 7.20 -2.59 15.94
CA VAL A 137 6.77 -3.97 15.62
C VAL A 137 7.76 -4.97 16.23
N SER A 138 7.26 -6.13 16.66
CA SER A 138 8.08 -7.25 17.14
C SER A 138 8.53 -8.15 15.98
N ASP A 139 9.56 -8.98 16.22
CA ASP A 139 10.00 -9.98 15.24
C ASP A 139 8.89 -10.99 14.90
N HIS A 140 8.01 -11.28 15.86
CA HIS A 140 6.81 -12.10 15.66
C HIS A 140 5.83 -11.46 14.67
N GLU A 141 5.58 -10.15 14.80
CA GLU A 141 4.75 -9.38 13.89
C GLU A 141 5.38 -9.24 12.49
N ILE A 142 6.70 -9.07 12.42
CA ILE A 142 7.46 -9.05 11.17
C ILE A 142 7.34 -10.41 10.46
N THR A 143 7.51 -11.50 11.19
CA THR A 143 7.36 -12.87 10.65
C THR A 143 5.95 -13.09 10.11
N ALA A 144 4.91 -12.61 10.81
CA ALA A 144 3.54 -12.69 10.34
C ALA A 144 3.33 -11.90 9.03
N MET A 145 3.87 -10.68 8.93
CA MET A 145 3.80 -9.88 7.70
C MET A 145 4.47 -10.58 6.52
N VAL A 146 5.68 -11.12 6.72
CA VAL A 146 6.43 -11.87 5.71
C VAL A 146 5.64 -13.08 5.23
N ASN A 147 5.10 -13.90 6.14
CA ASN A 147 4.33 -15.09 5.78
C ASN A 147 3.03 -14.75 5.07
N HIS A 148 2.32 -13.71 5.51
CA HIS A 148 1.09 -13.27 4.86
C HIS A 148 1.36 -12.78 3.44
N MET A 149 2.38 -11.93 3.23
CA MET A 149 2.72 -11.42 1.91
C MET A 149 3.33 -12.48 0.99
N HIS A 150 4.06 -13.47 1.54
CA HIS A 150 4.46 -14.66 0.79
C HIS A 150 3.24 -15.43 0.25
N ASN A 151 2.22 -15.60 1.09
CA ASN A 151 0.95 -16.24 0.70
C ASN A 151 0.17 -15.45 -0.35
N VAL A 152 0.20 -14.11 -0.31
CA VAL A 152 -0.37 -13.22 -1.34
C VAL A 152 0.41 -13.38 -2.65
N GLY A 153 1.73 -13.26 -2.63
CA GLY A 153 2.59 -13.38 -3.81
C GLY A 153 2.42 -14.72 -4.53
N ARG A 154 2.31 -15.81 -3.78
CA ARG A 154 2.03 -17.15 -4.33
C ARG A 154 0.70 -17.20 -5.11
N ARG A 155 -0.36 -16.57 -4.60
CA ARG A 155 -1.69 -16.52 -5.27
C ARG A 155 -1.71 -15.58 -6.48
N MET A 156 -0.76 -14.65 -6.55
CA MET A 156 -0.52 -13.80 -7.70
C MET A 156 0.43 -14.41 -8.74
N GLY A 157 0.99 -15.60 -8.48
CA GLY A 157 1.94 -16.26 -9.38
C GLY A 157 3.32 -15.59 -9.42
N ILE A 158 3.66 -14.76 -8.41
CA ILE A 158 4.96 -14.11 -8.31
C ILE A 158 6.01 -15.16 -7.93
N LYS A 159 7.12 -15.19 -8.66
CA LYS A 159 8.23 -16.12 -8.45
C LYS A 159 9.23 -15.54 -7.46
N ASP A 160 9.95 -16.44 -6.80
CA ASP A 160 11.10 -16.12 -5.93
C ASP A 160 10.78 -15.14 -4.79
N VAL A 161 9.54 -15.18 -4.29
CA VAL A 161 9.11 -14.35 -3.16
C VAL A 161 9.93 -14.70 -1.90
N PRO A 162 10.67 -13.75 -1.31
CA PRO A 162 11.49 -14.02 -0.14
C PRO A 162 10.68 -14.57 1.04
N THR A 163 11.34 -15.38 1.88
CA THR A 163 10.75 -16.01 3.08
C THR A 163 11.23 -15.39 4.39
N THR A 164 12.10 -14.37 4.31
CA THR A 164 12.61 -13.66 5.49
C THR A 164 12.56 -12.15 5.25
N TYR A 165 12.38 -11.38 6.32
CA TYR A 165 12.36 -9.93 6.24
C TYR A 165 13.68 -9.35 5.72
N GLY A 166 14.82 -9.85 6.19
CA GLY A 166 16.13 -9.37 5.71
C GLY A 166 16.37 -9.62 4.22
N ALA A 167 15.78 -10.69 3.65
CA ALA A 167 15.84 -10.92 2.20
C ALA A 167 14.90 -9.97 1.43
N PHE A 168 13.70 -9.69 1.96
CA PHE A 168 12.83 -8.64 1.42
C PHE A 168 13.53 -7.26 1.44
N GLU A 169 14.18 -6.89 2.54
CA GLU A 169 14.87 -5.60 2.65
C GLU A 169 16.00 -5.46 1.64
N ARG A 170 16.85 -6.49 1.50
CA ARG A 170 17.94 -6.46 0.50
C ARG A 170 17.40 -6.32 -0.91
N PHE A 171 16.46 -7.18 -1.29
CA PHE A 171 15.84 -7.11 -2.62
C PHE A 171 15.23 -5.73 -2.87
N TYR A 172 14.48 -5.19 -1.91
CA TYR A 172 13.87 -3.87 -1.99
C TYR A 172 14.91 -2.76 -2.18
N ASP A 173 15.95 -2.71 -1.34
CA ASP A 173 16.97 -1.65 -1.39
C ASP A 173 17.82 -1.72 -2.67
N ASP A 174 18.16 -2.94 -3.12
CA ASP A 174 18.93 -3.19 -4.34
C ASP A 174 18.11 -2.87 -5.60
N PHE A 175 16.82 -3.25 -5.60
CA PHE A 175 15.91 -2.94 -6.70
C PHE A 175 15.77 -1.43 -6.86
N GLU A 176 15.50 -0.68 -5.78
CA GLU A 176 15.40 0.78 -5.85
C GLU A 176 16.71 1.43 -6.27
N ALA A 177 17.85 0.95 -5.78
CA ALA A 177 19.16 1.49 -6.15
C ALA A 177 19.44 1.36 -7.66
N THR A 178 18.88 0.33 -8.30
CA THR A 178 19.12 0.00 -9.71
C THR A 178 18.06 0.58 -10.65
N HIS A 179 16.79 0.63 -10.22
CA HIS A 179 15.65 0.91 -11.11
C HIS A 179 15.02 2.28 -10.90
N PHE A 180 15.27 2.98 -9.78
CA PHE A 180 14.73 4.32 -9.60
C PHE A 180 15.33 5.27 -10.62
N ALA A 181 14.46 5.81 -11.48
CA ALA A 181 14.84 6.78 -12.48
C ALA A 181 13.62 7.63 -12.86
N TYR A 182 13.90 8.79 -13.45
CA TYR A 182 12.84 9.65 -13.95
C TYR A 182 12.13 9.01 -15.15
N SER A 183 10.81 9.06 -15.12
CA SER A 183 9.94 8.85 -16.29
C SER A 183 8.85 9.92 -16.31
N ALA A 184 8.50 10.41 -17.49
CA ALA A 184 7.44 11.41 -17.62
C ALA A 184 6.09 10.88 -17.11
N GLY A 185 5.79 9.61 -17.41
CA GLY A 185 4.57 8.95 -16.93
C GLY A 185 4.53 8.80 -15.41
N GLY A 186 5.62 8.31 -14.80
CA GLY A 186 5.72 8.18 -13.35
C GLY A 186 5.58 9.53 -12.62
N ALA A 187 6.20 10.59 -13.16
CA ALA A 187 6.05 11.93 -12.62
C ALA A 187 4.60 12.46 -12.73
N ALA A 188 3.93 12.25 -13.86
CA ALA A 188 2.54 12.68 -14.06
C ALA A 188 1.57 11.96 -13.09
N VAL A 189 1.74 10.66 -12.90
CA VAL A 189 0.95 9.85 -11.95
C VAL A 189 1.23 10.27 -10.51
N ALA A 190 2.49 10.53 -10.17
CA ALA A 190 2.87 11.03 -8.85
C ALA A 190 2.25 12.42 -8.58
N ASP A 191 2.28 13.33 -9.56
CA ASP A 191 1.68 14.66 -9.43
C ASP A 191 0.16 14.58 -9.25
N ALA A 192 -0.54 13.81 -10.08
CA ALA A 192 -1.99 13.61 -9.92
C ALA A 192 -2.35 13.06 -8.53
N THR A 193 -1.58 12.08 -8.05
CA THR A 193 -1.78 11.50 -6.72
C THR A 193 -1.48 12.51 -5.60
N LEU A 194 -0.42 13.29 -5.74
CA LEU A 194 -0.02 14.31 -4.77
C LEU A 194 -1.08 15.42 -4.68
N ASP A 195 -1.65 15.82 -5.81
CA ASP A 195 -2.73 16.79 -5.92
C ASP A 195 -3.98 16.30 -5.21
N LEU A 196 -4.38 15.05 -5.46
CA LEU A 196 -5.48 14.39 -4.77
C LEU A 196 -5.28 14.37 -3.24
N MET A 197 -4.09 14.01 -2.77
CA MET A 197 -3.77 13.96 -1.34
C MET A 197 -3.86 15.32 -0.64
N THR A 198 -3.75 16.44 -1.38
CA THR A 198 -3.99 17.77 -0.79
C THR A 198 -5.45 18.03 -0.44
N THR A 199 -6.38 17.25 -1.03
CA THR A 199 -7.82 17.36 -0.76
C THR A 199 -8.26 16.54 0.46
N TYR A 200 -7.36 15.76 1.06
CA TYR A 200 -7.67 14.85 2.16
C TYR A 200 -7.49 15.54 3.52
N PRO A 201 -8.35 15.28 4.52
CA PRO A 201 -8.13 15.83 5.84
C PRO A 201 -6.87 15.26 6.49
N PRO A 202 -6.05 16.08 7.18
CA PRO A 202 -6.23 17.52 7.42
C PRO A 202 -5.55 18.44 6.39
N ASN A 203 -4.99 17.90 5.29
CA ASN A 203 -4.27 18.67 4.27
C ASN A 203 -5.17 19.65 3.52
N ASP A 204 -6.46 19.36 3.42
CA ASP A 204 -7.51 20.21 2.85
C ASP A 204 -7.63 21.59 3.52
N ARG A 205 -7.12 21.72 4.76
CA ARG A 205 -7.07 22.98 5.52
C ARG A 205 -5.80 23.79 5.25
N LEU A 206 -4.84 23.26 4.52
CA LEU A 206 -3.58 23.93 4.19
C LEU A 206 -3.61 24.42 2.73
N PRO A 207 -2.88 25.50 2.40
CA PRO A 207 -2.63 25.83 1.00
C PRO A 207 -2.00 24.63 0.28
N ALA A 208 -2.53 24.23 -0.88
CA ALA A 208 -2.10 23.01 -1.58
C ALA A 208 -0.57 22.97 -1.78
N ARG A 209 0.07 24.10 -2.12
CA ARG A 209 1.54 24.19 -2.25
C ARG A 209 2.29 23.78 -0.99
N LEU A 210 1.77 24.14 0.19
CA LEU A 210 2.34 23.75 1.48
C LEU A 210 2.12 22.25 1.75
N ALA A 211 0.90 21.74 1.53
CA ALA A 211 0.60 20.31 1.68
C ALA A 211 1.51 19.45 0.80
N LYS A 212 1.68 19.80 -0.49
CA LYS A 212 2.60 19.11 -1.41
C LYS A 212 4.06 19.19 -0.95
N ARG A 213 4.47 20.29 -0.31
CA ARG A 213 5.84 20.45 0.21
C ARG A 213 6.10 19.57 1.43
N LEU A 214 5.13 19.48 2.34
CA LEU A 214 5.20 18.60 3.51
C LEU A 214 5.17 17.12 3.12
N ALA A 215 4.31 16.74 2.17
CA ALA A 215 4.26 15.37 1.65
C ALA A 215 5.61 14.96 1.01
N ARG A 216 6.23 15.87 0.24
CA ARG A 216 7.58 15.66 -0.31
C ARG A 216 8.67 15.52 0.75
N ALA A 217 8.48 16.05 1.96
CA ALA A 217 9.44 15.90 3.06
C ALA A 217 9.39 14.52 3.72
N VAL A 218 8.30 13.76 3.51
CA VAL A 218 8.19 12.35 3.92
C VAL A 218 8.91 11.43 2.94
N MET A 219 9.05 11.85 1.67
CA MET A 219 9.77 11.10 0.65
C MET A 219 11.26 11.16 0.93
N ASP A 220 11.93 9.99 0.96
CA ASP A 220 13.38 9.99 1.06
C ASP A 220 14.03 10.58 -0.20
N ARG A 221 15.33 10.86 -0.08
CA ARG A 221 16.09 11.53 -1.12
C ARG A 221 16.04 10.79 -2.47
N ARG A 222 16.14 9.45 -2.47
CA ARG A 222 16.18 8.68 -3.72
C ARG A 222 14.84 8.79 -4.44
N LEU A 223 13.74 8.65 -3.70
CA LEU A 223 12.39 8.79 -4.24
C LEU A 223 12.13 10.20 -4.79
N ALA A 224 12.46 11.23 -4.02
CA ALA A 224 12.27 12.62 -4.46
C ALA A 224 13.12 12.96 -5.69
N ASP A 225 14.36 12.46 -5.75
CA ASP A 225 15.25 12.64 -6.90
C ASP A 225 14.71 11.94 -8.14
N ALA A 226 14.24 10.69 -8.04
CA ALA A 226 13.67 9.95 -9.17
C ALA A 226 12.43 10.63 -9.77
N LEU A 227 11.59 11.25 -8.94
CA LEU A 227 10.41 11.99 -9.39
C LEU A 227 10.70 13.45 -9.80
N HIS A 228 11.98 13.87 -9.81
CA HIS A 228 12.40 15.25 -10.05
C HIS A 228 11.70 16.29 -9.15
N TYR A 229 11.37 15.90 -7.93
CA TYR A 229 10.76 16.80 -6.97
C TYR A 229 11.79 17.73 -6.35
N ARG A 230 11.42 19.01 -6.24
CA ARG A 230 12.22 19.98 -5.50
C ARG A 230 12.38 19.50 -4.07
N ARG A 231 13.64 19.30 -3.68
CA ARG A 231 13.99 18.85 -2.34
C ARG A 231 13.50 19.85 -1.28
N PRO A 232 12.75 19.38 -0.27
CA PRO A 232 12.51 20.14 0.94
C PRO A 232 13.83 20.43 1.66
N THR A 233 13.86 21.48 2.46
CA THR A 233 15.05 21.80 3.26
C THR A 233 15.24 20.77 4.38
N ALA A 234 16.47 20.61 4.88
CA ALA A 234 16.74 19.69 5.99
C ALA A 234 15.90 20.01 7.25
N LEU A 235 15.61 21.29 7.49
CA LEU A 235 14.72 21.72 8.57
C LEU A 235 13.29 21.22 8.35
N GLU A 236 12.77 21.29 7.11
CA GLU A 236 11.42 20.81 6.81
C GLU A 236 11.29 19.30 6.99
N CYS A 237 12.28 18.54 6.52
CA CYS A 237 12.32 17.10 6.77
C CYS A 237 12.37 16.81 8.27
N ALA A 238 13.23 17.50 9.04
CA ALA A 238 13.34 17.31 10.48
C ALA A 238 12.04 17.66 11.22
N LEU A 239 11.33 18.71 10.81
CA LEU A 239 10.05 19.10 11.39
C LEU A 239 8.95 18.07 11.08
N VAL A 240 8.85 17.60 9.84
CA VAL A 240 7.87 16.57 9.46
C VAL A 240 8.16 15.25 10.18
N ASP A 241 9.41 14.81 10.19
CA ASP A 241 9.83 13.61 10.93
C ASP A 241 9.53 13.72 12.43
N GLY A 242 9.87 14.87 13.03
CA GLY A 242 9.59 15.16 14.43
C GLY A 242 8.09 15.15 14.75
N ALA A 243 7.27 15.72 13.86
CA ALA A 243 5.81 15.73 14.01
C ALA A 243 5.21 14.32 13.90
N LEU A 244 5.66 13.51 12.93
CA LEU A 244 5.22 12.13 12.75
C LEU A 244 5.60 11.25 13.94
N TRP A 245 6.82 11.40 14.45
CA TRP A 245 7.29 10.74 15.66
C TRP A 245 6.49 11.16 16.89
N LEU A 246 6.28 12.47 17.09
CA LEU A 246 5.52 13.00 18.21
C LEU A 246 4.07 12.50 18.19
N ARG A 247 3.43 12.43 17.01
CA ARG A 247 2.11 11.81 16.83
C ARG A 247 2.09 10.38 17.37
N GLY A 248 3.09 9.55 17.02
CA GLY A 248 3.24 8.22 17.59
C GLY A 248 3.33 8.24 19.12
N ARG A 249 4.08 9.18 19.69
CA ARG A 249 4.20 9.33 21.15
C ARG A 249 2.89 9.71 21.83
N VAL A 250 2.09 10.57 21.22
CA VAL A 250 0.74 10.92 21.69
C VAL A 250 -0.19 9.71 21.62
N VAL A 251 -0.18 8.99 20.50
CA VAL A 251 -1.04 7.80 20.29
C VAL A 251 -0.79 6.71 21.35
N ARG A 252 0.43 6.60 21.89
CA ARG A 252 0.76 5.67 22.99
C ARG A 252 -0.14 5.86 24.21
N PHE A 253 -0.63 7.06 24.47
CA PHE A 253 -1.46 7.37 25.63
C PHE A 253 -2.97 7.27 25.35
N LEU A 254 -3.36 7.04 24.09
CA LEU A 254 -4.76 6.85 23.72
C LEU A 254 -5.21 5.40 24.00
N PRO A 255 -6.50 5.17 24.33
CA PRO A 255 -7.02 3.82 24.50
C PRO A 255 -6.86 2.98 23.21
N PRO A 256 -6.72 1.64 23.32
CA PRO A 256 -6.67 0.79 22.15
C PRO A 256 -8.01 0.81 21.41
N ARG A 257 -7.99 0.64 20.09
CA ARG A 257 -9.23 0.57 19.29
C ARG A 257 -10.03 -0.67 19.64
N THR A 258 -11.28 -0.51 20.06
CA THR A 258 -12.16 -1.66 20.35
C THR A 258 -12.86 -2.20 19.12
N ARG A 259 -13.09 -1.35 18.11
CA ARG A 259 -13.63 -1.70 16.80
C ARG A 259 -12.54 -1.55 15.74
N PRO A 260 -12.51 -2.42 14.72
CA PRO A 260 -11.59 -2.25 13.60
C PRO A 260 -11.91 -0.95 12.87
N LEU A 261 -10.88 -0.26 12.36
CA LEU A 261 -11.01 0.78 11.35
C LEU A 261 -10.66 0.14 10.00
N ARG A 262 -11.68 -0.30 9.26
CA ARG A 262 -11.52 -0.97 7.96
C ARG A 262 -11.14 0.02 6.89
N THR A 263 -10.57 -0.47 5.80
CA THR A 263 -10.13 0.39 4.69
C THR A 263 -11.29 1.22 4.13
N SER A 264 -12.47 0.63 3.98
CA SER A 264 -13.68 1.31 3.47
C SER A 264 -14.20 2.42 4.38
N GLU A 265 -13.80 2.46 5.64
CA GLU A 265 -14.24 3.47 6.63
C GLU A 265 -13.27 4.66 6.69
N LEU A 266 -12.17 4.61 5.93
CA LEU A 266 -11.17 5.65 5.96
C LEU A 266 -11.68 6.91 5.22
N PRO A 267 -11.44 8.13 5.75
CA PRO A 267 -12.02 9.37 5.22
C PRO A 267 -11.50 9.79 3.84
N TYR A 268 -10.52 9.07 3.31
CA TYR A 268 -9.93 9.27 1.99
C TYR A 268 -10.49 8.30 0.94
N ILE A 269 -11.24 7.25 1.35
CA ILE A 269 -12.08 6.46 0.45
C ILE A 269 -13.39 7.22 0.24
N ARG A 270 -13.63 7.68 -1.00
CA ARG A 270 -14.76 8.58 -1.32
C ARG A 270 -15.62 8.11 -2.48
N THR A 271 -15.12 7.19 -3.28
CA THR A 271 -15.77 6.71 -4.51
C THR A 271 -17.01 5.83 -4.23
N TYR A 272 -17.05 5.18 -3.06
CA TYR A 272 -18.03 4.13 -2.75
C TYR A 272 -18.82 4.41 -1.46
N PRO A 273 -19.63 5.48 -1.39
CA PRO A 273 -20.40 5.82 -0.19
C PRO A 273 -21.44 4.76 0.18
N ASP A 274 -21.99 4.06 -0.83
CA ASP A 274 -23.03 3.04 -0.67
C ASP A 274 -22.46 1.61 -0.64
N GLY A 275 -21.15 1.47 -0.52
CA GLY A 275 -20.43 0.19 -0.62
C GLY A 275 -19.93 -0.12 -2.03
N TYR A 276 -19.27 -1.27 -2.16
CA TYR A 276 -18.60 -1.71 -3.38
C TYR A 276 -18.69 -3.23 -3.51
N ARG A 277 -18.51 -3.72 -4.74
CA ARG A 277 -18.28 -5.14 -5.00
C ARG A 277 -16.84 -5.36 -5.44
N VAL A 278 -16.21 -6.42 -4.93
CA VAL A 278 -14.79 -6.70 -5.16
C VAL A 278 -14.48 -6.97 -6.64
N ASP A 279 -15.42 -7.58 -7.39
CA ASP A 279 -15.29 -7.81 -8.83
C ASP A 279 -15.40 -6.53 -9.68
N GLU A 280 -15.92 -5.44 -9.11
CA GLU A 280 -16.08 -4.14 -9.79
C GLU A 280 -14.89 -3.19 -9.55
N LEU A 281 -13.98 -3.53 -8.64
CA LEU A 281 -12.81 -2.70 -8.32
C LEU A 281 -11.74 -2.76 -9.43
N GLY A 282 -11.05 -1.65 -9.64
CA GLY A 282 -9.88 -1.54 -10.50
C GLY A 282 -10.20 -1.28 -11.97
N THR A 283 -9.29 -1.65 -12.87
CA THR A 283 -9.31 -1.27 -14.28
C THR A 283 -9.88 -2.38 -15.17
N PHE A 284 -10.64 -2.03 -16.20
CA PHE A 284 -11.27 -3.00 -17.10
C PHE A 284 -10.67 -2.90 -18.49
N PRO A 285 -9.41 -3.37 -18.68
CA PRO A 285 -8.79 -3.36 -19.98
C PRO A 285 -9.66 -4.17 -20.94
N ARG A 286 -10.03 -3.55 -22.07
CA ARG A 286 -10.76 -4.22 -23.14
C ARG A 286 -9.79 -5.24 -23.75
N SER A 287 -9.92 -6.51 -23.41
CA SER A 287 -9.27 -7.54 -24.21
C SER A 287 -9.83 -7.46 -25.64
N CYS A 288 -8.96 -7.55 -26.65
CA CYS A 288 -9.41 -7.85 -28.01
C CYS A 288 -10.31 -9.09 -27.94
N PRO A 289 -11.45 -9.13 -28.66
CA PRO A 289 -12.28 -10.32 -28.68
C PRO A 289 -11.42 -11.48 -29.17
N VAL A 290 -11.24 -12.50 -28.34
CA VAL A 290 -10.71 -13.78 -28.80
C VAL A 290 -11.69 -14.23 -29.88
N ARG A 291 -11.28 -14.13 -31.16
CA ARG A 291 -12.00 -14.81 -32.22
C ARG A 291 -11.92 -16.28 -31.88
N HIS A 292 -13.02 -16.84 -31.38
CA HIS A 292 -13.26 -18.26 -31.55
C HIS A 292 -13.22 -18.47 -33.06
N VAL A 293 -12.12 -19.03 -33.56
CA VAL A 293 -12.08 -19.68 -34.85
C VAL A 293 -13.00 -20.89 -34.67
N GLY A 294 -14.29 -20.66 -34.90
CA GLY A 294 -15.28 -21.71 -35.00
C GLY A 294 -14.94 -22.51 -36.24
N ASP A 295 -14.83 -23.81 -36.04
CA ASP A 295 -14.45 -24.82 -37.02
C ASP A 295 -15.17 -24.64 -38.35
N ALA A 296 -14.39 -24.71 -39.41
CA ALA A 296 -14.88 -25.08 -40.72
C ALA A 296 -15.27 -26.57 -40.68
N SER A 297 -16.57 -26.88 -40.72
CA SER A 297 -17.11 -28.07 -41.40
C SER A 297 -18.63 -28.19 -41.20
N ALA A 298 -19.40 -27.79 -42.21
CA ALA A 298 -20.39 -28.62 -42.95
C ALA A 298 -21.23 -27.70 -43.86
#